data_AF-A0AAN8WBZ4-F1
#
_entry.id   AF-A0AAN8WBZ4-F1
#
_cell.length_a   1.000
_cell.length_b   1.000
_cell.length_c   1.000
_cell.angle_alpha   90.00
_cell.angle_beta   90.00
_cell.angle_gamma   90.00
#
_symmetry.space_group_name_H-M   'P 1'
#
loop_
_entity.id
_entity.type
_entity.pdbx_description
1 polymer ?
#
loop_
_entity_poly.entity_id
_entity_poly.type
_entity_poly.pdbx_seq_one_letter_code
_entity_poly.pdbx_strand_id
1 'polypeptide(L)'
;FQPHGQAPISSTDKGITPGFDGRDWSPPHRLRVDEIPSIVNDFRLAARNAIEAGFDGIEIHGASGYLLDQFMKDQVNDRTDEYGGSLENRCRIVLEIVEAVVNEIGAHNVGVRLSPFADYMETPDSNPEALGLYMAQALNKFNIAYLHVIEPRIDRAGDSIETPHSLLPMRKAFRGTFIASGGYNRADGNQAIAENYADLIAFGRLFLANPDLPRRFELNAPLNKSTFYTPDPVVGYTDYPFLDI
;
A
#
# COMPACT_ATOMS: atom_id res chain seq x y z
N PHE A 1 -11.88 -12.48 -11.04
CA PHE A 1 -11.62 -13.57 -12.01
C PHE A 1 -10.60 -13.07 -13.00
N GLN A 2 -9.56 -13.85 -13.29
CA GLN A 2 -8.60 -13.49 -14.35
C GLN A 2 -9.24 -13.65 -15.73
N PRO A 3 -8.74 -12.95 -16.76
CA PRO A 3 -9.17 -13.16 -18.14
C PRO A 3 -9.15 -14.65 -18.49
N HIS A 4 -10.23 -15.11 -19.13
CA HIS A 4 -10.37 -16.50 -19.58
C HIS A 4 -10.28 -17.58 -18.49
N GLY A 5 -10.48 -17.21 -17.21
CA GLY A 5 -10.44 -18.17 -16.11
C GLY A 5 -9.04 -18.64 -15.74
N GLN A 6 -8.00 -17.89 -16.12
CA GLN A 6 -6.62 -18.20 -15.73
C GLN A 6 -6.43 -18.14 -14.21
N ALA A 7 -5.39 -18.83 -13.73
CA ALA A 7 -4.98 -18.74 -12.34
C ALA A 7 -4.48 -17.31 -12.01
N PRO A 8 -4.76 -16.77 -10.81
CA PRO A 8 -4.19 -15.50 -10.38
C PRO A 8 -2.67 -15.60 -10.31
N ILE A 9 -1.96 -14.54 -10.69
CA ILE A 9 -0.49 -14.52 -10.66
C ILE A 9 0.04 -14.22 -9.25
N SER A 10 1.20 -14.79 -8.91
CA SER A 10 1.88 -14.56 -7.62
C SER A 10 3.40 -14.80 -7.72
N SER A 11 4.12 -14.50 -6.64
CA SER A 11 5.52 -14.92 -6.43
C SER A 11 5.63 -16.42 -6.13
N THR A 12 4.52 -17.06 -5.71
CA THR A 12 4.42 -18.47 -5.34
C THR A 12 3.32 -19.20 -6.11
N ASP A 13 3.31 -20.53 -6.07
CA ASP A 13 2.22 -21.41 -6.53
C ASP A 13 1.36 -21.93 -5.37
N LYS A 14 1.67 -21.52 -4.13
CA LYS A 14 0.90 -21.85 -2.93
C LYS A 14 -0.27 -20.90 -2.77
N GLY A 15 -1.48 -21.45 -2.70
CA GLY A 15 -2.69 -20.70 -2.35
C GLY A 15 -2.87 -20.56 -0.84
N ILE A 16 -3.78 -19.68 -0.43
CA ILE A 16 -4.21 -19.52 0.96
C ILE A 16 -5.39 -20.47 1.20
N THR A 17 -5.31 -21.32 2.24
CA THR A 17 -6.36 -22.29 2.58
C THR A 17 -6.55 -22.41 4.10
N PRO A 18 -7.77 -22.17 4.64
CA PRO A 18 -8.96 -21.73 3.92
C PRO A 18 -8.78 -20.31 3.37
N GLY A 19 -9.36 -20.02 2.21
CA GLY A 19 -9.28 -18.66 1.66
C GLY A 19 -10.07 -17.63 2.51
N PHE A 20 -9.92 -16.35 2.18
CA PHE A 20 -10.56 -15.26 2.94
C PHE A 20 -12.10 -15.35 2.87
N ASP A 21 -12.78 -15.01 3.97
CA ASP A 21 -14.24 -15.10 4.12
C ASP A 21 -14.85 -16.47 3.80
N GLY A 22 -14.09 -17.55 4.04
CA GLY A 22 -14.56 -18.93 3.84
C GLY A 22 -14.74 -19.32 2.37
N ARG A 23 -14.11 -18.58 1.45
CA ARG A 23 -14.07 -18.93 0.01
C ARG A 23 -12.70 -19.42 -0.37
N ASP A 24 -12.61 -20.66 -0.85
CA ASP A 24 -11.37 -21.18 -1.41
C ASP A 24 -11.01 -20.42 -2.69
N TRP A 25 -9.74 -20.02 -2.77
CA TRP A 25 -9.19 -19.37 -3.95
C TRP A 25 -8.50 -20.41 -4.83
N SER A 26 -8.57 -20.23 -6.15
CA SER A 26 -7.77 -21.05 -7.06
C SER A 26 -6.28 -20.88 -6.74
N PRO A 27 -5.48 -21.97 -6.71
CA PRO A 27 -4.03 -21.87 -6.56
C PRO A 27 -3.44 -20.88 -7.56
N PRO A 28 -2.50 -20.03 -7.15
CA PRO A 28 -1.92 -19.05 -8.04
C PRO A 28 -0.94 -19.68 -9.04
N HIS A 29 -0.76 -19.00 -10.17
CA HIS A 29 0.34 -19.23 -11.09
C HIS A 29 1.56 -18.44 -10.62
N ARG A 30 2.64 -19.14 -10.25
CA ARG A 30 3.93 -18.52 -10.01
C ARG A 30 4.43 -17.92 -11.32
N LEU A 31 4.60 -16.60 -11.37
CA LEU A 31 5.17 -15.92 -12.54
C LEU A 31 6.52 -16.54 -12.91
N ARG A 32 6.69 -16.91 -14.17
CA ARG A 32 8.01 -17.27 -14.68
C ARG A 32 8.84 -16.01 -14.87
N VAL A 33 10.17 -16.16 -14.85
CA VAL A 33 11.11 -15.05 -15.07
C VAL A 33 10.83 -14.33 -16.39
N ASP A 34 10.50 -15.06 -17.46
CA ASP A 34 10.17 -14.50 -18.78
C ASP A 34 8.84 -13.75 -18.83
N GLU A 35 7.97 -13.90 -17.83
CA GLU A 35 6.69 -13.18 -17.73
C GLU A 35 6.81 -11.84 -17.01
N ILE A 36 7.79 -11.70 -16.12
CA ILE A 36 7.96 -10.49 -15.29
C ILE A 36 8.11 -9.21 -16.13
N PRO A 37 8.88 -9.19 -17.25
CA PRO A 37 8.95 -7.99 -18.09
C PRO A 37 7.59 -7.53 -18.64
N SER A 38 6.66 -8.47 -18.89
CA SER A 38 5.30 -8.12 -19.32
C SER A 38 4.51 -7.47 -18.18
N ILE A 39 4.65 -7.99 -16.94
CA ILE A 39 4.04 -7.39 -15.76
C ILE A 39 4.57 -5.96 -15.53
N VAL A 40 5.89 -5.75 -15.64
CA VAL A 40 6.49 -4.41 -15.56
C VAL A 40 5.89 -3.47 -16.61
N ASN A 41 5.73 -3.96 -17.84
CA ASN A 41 5.12 -3.19 -18.93
C ASN A 41 3.63 -2.89 -18.68
N ASP A 42 2.88 -3.78 -18.03
CA ASP A 42 1.47 -3.55 -17.70
C ASP A 42 1.32 -2.40 -16.68
N PHE A 43 2.18 -2.34 -15.66
CA PHE A 43 2.22 -1.19 -14.73
C PHE A 43 2.58 0.11 -15.46
N ARG A 44 3.56 0.06 -16.37
CA ARG A 44 3.95 1.22 -17.20
C ARG A 44 2.78 1.73 -18.05
N LEU A 45 2.07 0.84 -18.74
CA LEU A 45 0.91 1.19 -19.55
C LEU A 45 -0.24 1.71 -18.70
N ALA A 46 -0.50 1.10 -17.54
CA ALA A 46 -1.51 1.58 -16.60
C ALA A 46 -1.21 3.00 -16.11
N ALA A 47 0.06 3.31 -15.82
CA ALA A 47 0.49 4.64 -15.44
C ALA A 47 0.26 5.67 -16.55
N ARG A 48 0.63 5.35 -17.81
CA ARG A 48 0.31 6.21 -18.97
C ARG A 48 -1.19 6.48 -19.06
N ASN A 49 -2.00 5.43 -18.99
CA ASN A 49 -3.45 5.54 -19.13
C ASN A 49 -4.06 6.40 -18.01
N ALA A 50 -3.52 6.34 -16.78
CA ALA A 50 -3.96 7.20 -15.69
C ALA A 50 -3.69 8.68 -15.98
N ILE A 51 -2.51 9.02 -16.50
CA ILE A 51 -2.21 10.39 -16.92
C ILE A 51 -3.10 10.84 -18.08
N GLU A 52 -3.32 9.98 -19.08
CA GLU A 52 -4.22 10.27 -20.20
C GLU A 52 -5.68 10.48 -19.73
N ALA A 53 -6.10 9.81 -18.65
CA ALA A 53 -7.41 9.99 -18.04
C ALA A 53 -7.52 11.26 -17.17
N GLY A 54 -6.42 12.01 -16.99
CA GLY A 54 -6.39 13.28 -16.27
C GLY A 54 -6.08 13.17 -14.77
N PHE A 55 -5.55 12.05 -14.30
CA PHE A 55 -5.01 11.97 -12.93
C PHE A 55 -3.71 12.79 -12.81
N ASP A 56 -3.51 13.46 -11.68
CA ASP A 56 -2.27 14.22 -11.40
C ASP A 56 -1.04 13.32 -11.24
N GLY A 57 -1.26 12.04 -10.91
CA GLY A 57 -0.21 11.05 -10.71
C GLY A 57 -0.81 9.70 -10.32
N ILE A 58 0.07 8.77 -9.94
CA ILE A 58 -0.30 7.41 -9.51
C ILE A 58 0.38 7.04 -8.21
N GLU A 59 -0.17 6.05 -7.51
CA GLU A 59 0.48 5.38 -6.40
C GLU A 59 0.67 3.90 -6.74
N ILE A 60 1.92 3.42 -6.77
CA ILE A 60 2.22 2.00 -6.95
C ILE A 60 1.87 1.26 -5.66
N HIS A 61 0.93 0.33 -5.73
CA HIS A 61 0.48 -0.44 -4.57
C HIS A 61 1.41 -1.63 -4.27
N GLY A 62 2.39 -1.40 -3.40
CA GLY A 62 3.33 -2.40 -2.86
C GLY A 62 2.99 -2.89 -1.46
N ALA A 63 1.70 -3.09 -1.15
CA ALA A 63 1.24 -3.29 0.23
C ALA A 63 0.08 -4.29 0.30
N SER A 64 -0.35 -4.61 1.52
CA SER A 64 -1.59 -5.31 1.85
C SER A 64 -1.74 -6.69 1.22
N GLY A 65 -0.64 -7.44 1.10
CA GLY A 65 -0.67 -8.82 0.62
C GLY A 65 -0.99 -8.98 -0.87
N TYR A 66 -1.02 -7.89 -1.64
CA TYR A 66 -1.14 -7.95 -3.10
C TYR A 66 0.19 -8.34 -3.76
N LEU A 67 0.17 -8.53 -5.08
CA LEU A 67 1.28 -9.09 -5.87
C LEU A 67 2.67 -8.58 -5.47
N LEU A 68 2.87 -7.27 -5.40
CA LEU A 68 4.18 -6.69 -5.08
C LEU A 68 4.63 -6.95 -3.64
N ASP A 69 3.69 -6.96 -2.68
CA ASP A 69 3.95 -7.31 -1.29
C ASP A 69 4.29 -8.81 -1.17
N GLN A 70 3.62 -9.67 -1.96
CA GLN A 70 3.92 -11.11 -2.05
C GLN A 70 5.33 -11.39 -2.59
N PHE A 71 5.84 -10.56 -3.51
CA PHE A 71 7.24 -10.66 -3.94
C PHE A 71 8.19 -10.16 -2.86
N MET A 72 7.86 -9.04 -2.23
CA MET A 72 8.74 -8.41 -1.24
C MET A 72 8.90 -9.23 0.03
N LYS A 73 7.97 -10.11 0.41
CA LYS A 73 7.96 -10.80 1.72
C LYS A 73 8.36 -12.28 1.67
N ASP A 74 9.27 -12.69 2.55
CA ASP A 74 9.96 -14.00 2.46
C ASP A 74 9.13 -15.20 2.90
N GLN A 75 8.07 -15.00 3.69
CA GLN A 75 7.16 -16.07 4.06
C GLN A 75 6.18 -16.42 2.92
N VAL A 76 6.16 -15.61 1.85
CA VAL A 76 5.36 -15.84 0.64
C VAL A 76 6.26 -16.15 -0.55
N ASN A 77 7.26 -15.30 -0.80
CA ASN A 77 8.18 -15.45 -1.92
C ASN A 77 9.20 -16.56 -1.67
N ASP A 78 8.85 -17.77 -2.10
CA ASP A 78 9.68 -18.97 -2.07
C ASP A 78 10.42 -19.24 -3.39
N ARG A 79 10.66 -18.19 -4.20
CA ARG A 79 11.44 -18.30 -5.45
C ARG A 79 12.93 -18.47 -5.15
N THR A 80 13.62 -19.15 -6.07
CA THR A 80 15.08 -19.38 -6.03
C THR A 80 15.83 -18.70 -7.17
N ASP A 81 15.12 -17.92 -8.00
CA ASP A 81 15.67 -17.12 -9.09
C ASP A 81 16.04 -15.70 -8.62
N GLU A 82 16.39 -14.81 -9.57
CA GLU A 82 16.80 -13.43 -9.29
C GLU A 82 15.71 -12.54 -8.69
N TYR A 83 14.46 -13.04 -8.55
CA TYR A 83 13.35 -12.35 -7.89
C TYR A 83 12.99 -12.94 -6.52
N GLY A 84 13.80 -13.86 -5.97
CA GLY A 84 13.60 -14.45 -4.64
C GLY A 84 14.87 -14.66 -3.82
N GLY A 85 14.67 -15.19 -2.60
CA GLY A 85 15.75 -15.43 -1.64
C GLY A 85 16.19 -14.15 -0.92
N SER A 86 17.22 -13.47 -1.45
CA SER A 86 17.80 -12.31 -0.80
C SER A 86 16.82 -11.12 -0.78
N LEU A 87 17.04 -10.19 0.16
CA LEU A 87 16.20 -9.00 0.28
C LEU A 87 16.21 -8.16 -1.01
N GLU A 88 17.37 -8.03 -1.64
CA GLU A 88 17.55 -7.32 -2.90
C GLU A 88 16.77 -7.97 -4.05
N ASN A 89 16.82 -9.30 -4.15
CA ASN A 89 16.10 -10.05 -5.17
C ASN A 89 14.58 -9.95 -4.98
N ARG A 90 14.08 -10.12 -3.76
CA ARG A 90 12.65 -10.01 -3.45
C ARG A 90 12.07 -8.63 -3.76
N CYS A 91 12.88 -7.58 -3.57
CA CYS A 91 12.49 -6.21 -3.87
C CYS A 91 12.66 -5.81 -5.36
N ARG A 92 13.36 -6.63 -6.16
CA ARG A 92 13.77 -6.30 -7.54
C ARG A 92 12.60 -5.89 -8.42
N ILE A 93 11.54 -6.69 -8.45
CA ILE A 93 10.37 -6.44 -9.30
C ILE A 93 9.72 -5.09 -9.00
N VAL A 94 9.64 -4.70 -7.72
CA VAL A 94 9.05 -3.41 -7.34
C VAL A 94 9.92 -2.26 -7.83
N LEU A 95 11.24 -2.40 -7.72
CA LEU A 95 12.18 -1.37 -8.20
C LEU A 95 12.18 -1.27 -9.74
N GLU A 96 12.04 -2.38 -10.46
CA GLU A 96 11.88 -2.37 -11.93
C GLU A 96 10.57 -1.72 -12.37
N ILE A 97 9.46 -1.99 -11.66
CA ILE A 97 8.17 -1.33 -11.90
C ILE A 97 8.28 0.17 -11.65
N VAL A 98 8.87 0.58 -10.52
CA VAL A 98 9.08 2.00 -10.20
C VAL A 98 9.92 2.66 -11.30
N GLU A 99 11.01 2.04 -11.74
CA GLU A 99 11.85 2.57 -12.82
C GLU A 99 11.06 2.75 -14.12
N ALA A 100 10.33 1.72 -14.55
CA ALA A 100 9.55 1.76 -15.78
C ALA A 100 8.47 2.84 -15.75
N VAL A 101 7.76 2.97 -14.61
CA VAL A 101 6.70 3.97 -14.43
C VAL A 101 7.28 5.38 -14.33
N VAL A 102 8.38 5.57 -13.60
CA VAL A 102 9.08 6.86 -13.52
C VAL A 102 9.56 7.32 -14.90
N ASN A 103 10.10 6.42 -15.71
CA ASN A 103 10.53 6.72 -17.08
C ASN A 103 9.35 7.08 -18.00
N GLU A 104 8.15 6.57 -17.72
CA GLU A 104 6.96 6.80 -18.53
C GLU A 104 6.27 8.14 -18.20
N ILE A 105 6.03 8.42 -16.93
CA ILE A 105 5.20 9.56 -16.49
C ILE A 105 5.94 10.62 -15.69
N GLY A 106 7.23 10.41 -15.43
CA GLY A 106 8.07 11.32 -14.63
C GLY A 106 7.94 11.08 -13.12
N ALA A 107 9.07 11.16 -12.41
CA ALA A 107 9.16 10.77 -10.99
C ALA A 107 8.23 11.55 -10.04
N HIS A 108 7.98 12.83 -10.34
CA HIS A 108 7.14 13.71 -9.54
C HIS A 108 5.65 13.34 -9.58
N ASN A 109 5.25 12.42 -10.47
CA ASN A 109 3.88 11.91 -10.59
C ASN A 109 3.73 10.49 -9.99
N VAL A 110 4.76 10.00 -9.29
CA VAL A 110 4.81 8.62 -8.78
C VAL A 110 4.90 8.62 -7.26
N GLY A 111 3.94 7.97 -6.61
CA GLY A 111 4.03 7.53 -5.22
C GLY A 111 4.24 6.02 -5.12
N VAL A 112 4.74 5.54 -3.98
CA VAL A 112 4.81 4.10 -3.66
C VAL A 112 4.20 3.86 -2.29
N ARG A 113 3.31 2.86 -2.17
CA ARG A 113 2.71 2.46 -0.90
C ARG A 113 3.25 1.13 -0.40
N LEU A 114 3.67 1.08 0.87
CA LEU A 114 4.23 -0.12 1.52
C LEU A 114 3.51 -0.44 2.84
N SER A 115 3.51 -1.72 3.24
CA SER A 115 3.02 -2.17 4.54
C SER A 115 3.93 -3.27 5.12
N PRO A 116 5.20 -2.94 5.42
CA PRO A 116 6.20 -3.96 5.77
C PRO A 116 5.78 -4.78 7.00
N PHE A 117 5.14 -4.14 7.98
CA PHE A 117 4.72 -4.77 9.23
C PHE A 117 3.37 -5.48 9.19
N ALA A 118 2.58 -5.30 8.12
CA ALA A 118 1.27 -5.94 8.03
C ALA A 118 1.43 -7.40 7.60
N ASP A 119 0.67 -8.31 8.20
CA ASP A 119 0.61 -9.73 7.82
C ASP A 119 -0.70 -10.09 7.10
N TYR A 120 -1.45 -9.08 6.66
CA TYR A 120 -2.75 -9.22 6.01
C TYR A 120 -2.67 -10.18 4.81
N MET A 121 -3.70 -11.02 4.63
CA MET A 121 -3.72 -12.10 3.63
C MET A 121 -2.54 -13.08 3.74
N GLU A 122 -2.14 -13.44 4.97
CA GLU A 122 -1.05 -14.40 5.23
C GLU A 122 0.26 -14.00 4.54
N THR A 123 0.56 -12.71 4.57
CA THR A 123 1.80 -12.15 3.99
C THR A 123 2.74 -11.59 5.06
N PRO A 124 3.28 -12.39 6.00
CA PRO A 124 4.29 -11.91 6.94
C PRO A 124 5.68 -11.84 6.28
N ASP A 125 6.59 -11.07 6.90
CA ASP A 125 8.02 -11.08 6.59
C ASP A 125 8.80 -11.44 7.86
N SER A 126 9.90 -12.18 7.73
CA SER A 126 10.72 -12.56 8.89
C SER A 126 11.49 -11.39 9.51
N ASN A 127 11.74 -10.32 8.74
CA ASN A 127 12.41 -9.11 9.20
C ASN A 127 11.83 -7.85 8.51
N PRO A 128 10.61 -7.44 8.89
CA PRO A 128 9.89 -6.35 8.22
C PRO A 128 10.59 -4.99 8.40
N GLU A 129 11.39 -4.81 9.46
CA GLU A 129 12.20 -3.61 9.66
C GLU A 129 13.29 -3.48 8.59
N ALA A 130 14.01 -4.57 8.32
CA ALA A 130 15.03 -4.60 7.27
C ALA A 130 14.42 -4.39 5.89
N LEU A 131 13.27 -5.00 5.62
CA LEU A 131 12.52 -4.82 4.36
C LEU A 131 12.12 -3.35 4.16
N GLY A 132 11.45 -2.77 5.15
CA GLY A 132 11.01 -1.38 5.10
C GLY A 132 12.17 -0.40 4.92
N LEU A 133 13.26 -0.59 5.68
CA LEU A 133 14.46 0.24 5.60
C LEU A 133 15.13 0.14 4.23
N TYR A 134 15.28 -1.08 3.69
CA TYR A 134 15.87 -1.31 2.37
C TYR A 134 15.07 -0.58 1.28
N MET A 135 13.74 -0.74 1.28
CA MET A 135 12.89 -0.10 0.28
C MET A 135 12.92 1.43 0.40
N ALA A 136 12.86 1.98 1.62
CA ALA A 136 12.99 3.42 1.84
C ALA A 136 14.33 3.96 1.30
N GLN A 137 15.43 3.22 1.46
CA GLN A 137 16.74 3.60 0.92
C GLN A 137 16.79 3.48 -0.60
N ALA A 138 16.35 2.35 -1.15
CA ALA A 138 16.42 2.03 -2.57
C ALA A 138 15.58 2.98 -3.42
N LEU A 139 14.40 3.39 -2.93
CA LEU A 139 13.50 4.30 -3.65
C LEU A 139 14.06 5.71 -3.82
N ASN A 140 15.04 6.13 -3.00
CA ASN A 140 15.68 7.45 -3.16
C ASN A 140 16.33 7.65 -4.53
N LYS A 141 16.77 6.57 -5.20
CA LYS A 141 17.43 6.70 -6.51
C LYS A 141 16.51 7.22 -7.62
N PHE A 142 15.20 7.11 -7.41
CA PHE A 142 14.18 7.45 -8.40
C PHE A 142 13.60 8.84 -8.23
N ASN A 143 13.84 9.50 -7.09
CA ASN A 143 13.25 10.81 -6.75
C ASN A 143 11.71 10.85 -6.92
N ILE A 144 11.03 9.77 -6.51
CA ILE A 144 9.57 9.68 -6.52
C ILE A 144 8.94 10.77 -5.64
N ALA A 145 7.70 11.14 -5.96
CA ALA A 145 6.96 12.20 -5.26
C ALA A 145 6.83 11.93 -3.76
N TYR A 146 6.48 10.70 -3.39
CA TYR A 146 6.32 10.32 -1.98
C TYR A 146 6.45 8.81 -1.73
N LEU A 147 6.74 8.47 -0.47
CA LEU A 147 6.64 7.13 0.08
C LEU A 147 5.51 7.10 1.12
N HIS A 148 4.50 6.26 0.91
CA HIS A 148 3.36 6.08 1.79
C HIS A 148 3.45 4.76 2.54
N VAL A 149 3.53 4.79 3.86
CA VAL A 149 3.72 3.58 4.68
C VAL A 149 2.57 3.39 5.66
N ILE A 150 2.02 2.17 5.70
CA ILE A 150 1.00 1.76 6.66
C ILE A 150 1.67 1.29 7.95
N GLU A 151 1.32 1.94 9.05
CA GLU A 151 1.66 1.50 10.40
C GLU A 151 0.54 0.58 10.94
N PRO A 152 0.85 -0.60 11.50
CA PRO A 152 -0.16 -1.59 11.89
C PRO A 152 -0.76 -1.25 13.26
N ARG A 153 -1.42 -0.10 13.35
CA ARG A 153 -2.02 0.43 14.59
C ARG A 153 -3.48 0.02 14.77
N ILE A 154 -4.01 -0.80 13.87
CA ILE A 154 -5.43 -1.19 13.81
C ILE A 154 -5.51 -2.70 13.67
N ASP A 155 -6.37 -3.34 14.46
CA ASP A 155 -6.61 -4.78 14.36
C ASP A 155 -7.62 -5.15 13.24
N ARG A 156 -7.95 -6.44 13.12
CA ARG A 156 -8.90 -6.92 12.11
C ARG A 156 -10.35 -6.48 12.36
N ALA A 157 -10.71 -6.16 13.61
CA ALA A 157 -12.03 -5.61 13.96
C ALA A 157 -12.13 -4.12 13.65
N GLY A 158 -10.99 -3.46 13.44
CA GLY A 158 -10.91 -2.02 13.22
C GLY A 158 -10.66 -1.24 14.52
N ASP A 159 -10.32 -1.89 15.62
CA ASP A 159 -9.99 -1.21 16.85
C ASP A 159 -8.54 -0.74 16.85
N SER A 160 -8.29 0.40 17.50
CA SER A 160 -6.92 0.90 17.67
C SER A 160 -6.16 0.01 18.64
N ILE A 161 -4.95 -0.38 18.23
CA ILE A 161 -4.03 -1.19 19.01
C ILE A 161 -2.68 -0.50 19.13
N GLU A 162 -2.00 -0.76 20.24
CA GLU A 162 -0.58 -0.41 20.36
C GLU A 162 0.25 -1.30 19.44
N THR A 163 1.20 -0.70 18.74
CA THR A 163 2.13 -1.42 17.87
C THR A 163 3.54 -1.30 18.43
N PRO A 164 4.33 -2.38 18.47
CA PRO A 164 5.74 -2.31 18.84
C PRO A 164 6.61 -1.78 17.69
N HIS A 165 6.04 -1.63 16.49
CA HIS A 165 6.77 -1.21 15.30
C HIS A 165 6.81 0.30 15.16
N SER A 166 7.85 0.82 14.49
CA SER A 166 7.98 2.24 14.20
C SER A 166 8.34 2.48 12.74
N LEU A 167 7.69 3.47 12.13
CA LEU A 167 8.04 4.00 10.81
C LEU A 167 9.27 4.92 10.83
N LEU A 168 9.75 5.37 12.00
CA LEU A 168 10.82 6.36 12.10
C LEU A 168 12.13 5.97 11.37
N PRO A 169 12.61 4.71 11.39
CA PRO A 169 13.78 4.31 10.61
C PRO A 169 13.59 4.52 9.10
N MET A 170 12.40 4.21 8.58
CA MET A 170 12.05 4.44 7.17
C MET A 170 11.95 5.93 6.85
N ARG A 171 11.29 6.71 7.73
CA ARG A 171 11.21 8.17 7.58
C ARG A 171 12.59 8.80 7.47
N LYS A 172 13.53 8.41 8.33
CA LYS A 172 14.91 8.92 8.34
C LYS A 172 15.72 8.49 7.11
N ALA A 173 15.41 7.34 6.54
CA ALA A 173 16.12 6.80 5.39
C ALA A 173 15.61 7.35 4.04
N PHE A 174 14.32 7.64 3.92
CA PHE A 174 13.72 8.21 2.72
C PHE A 174 13.86 9.75 2.70
N ARG A 175 14.36 10.29 1.59
CA ARG A 175 14.70 11.72 1.46
C ARG A 175 13.57 12.59 0.92
N GLY A 176 12.55 11.98 0.32
CA GLY A 176 11.38 12.69 -0.19
C GLY A 176 10.27 12.85 0.85
N THR A 177 9.06 13.17 0.37
CA THR A 177 7.85 13.28 1.18
C THR A 177 7.42 11.92 1.71
N PHE A 178 7.24 11.80 3.02
CA PHE A 178 6.86 10.57 3.70
C PHE A 178 5.44 10.69 4.27
N ILE A 179 4.55 9.80 3.84
CA ILE A 179 3.16 9.74 4.27
C ILE A 179 2.98 8.57 5.23
N ALA A 180 2.55 8.83 6.46
CA ALA A 180 2.15 7.77 7.39
C ALA A 180 0.63 7.54 7.34
N SER A 181 0.21 6.30 7.54
CA SER A 181 -1.19 5.93 7.66
C SER A 181 -1.36 4.78 8.66
N GLY A 182 -2.60 4.47 9.02
CA GLY A 182 -2.92 3.39 9.97
C GLY A 182 -3.32 3.94 11.33
N GLY A 183 -4.62 4.08 11.54
CA GLY A 183 -5.19 4.36 12.86
C GLY A 183 -4.95 5.75 13.45
N TYR A 184 -4.34 6.68 12.72
CA TYR A 184 -4.21 8.06 13.14
C TYR A 184 -5.58 8.73 13.34
N ASN A 185 -5.63 9.61 14.32
CA ASN A 185 -6.63 10.62 14.55
C ASN A 185 -6.02 12.02 14.41
N ARG A 186 -6.80 13.06 14.70
CA ARG A 186 -6.34 14.46 14.60
C ARG A 186 -5.14 14.75 15.51
N ALA A 187 -5.19 14.31 16.76
CA ALA A 187 -4.21 14.67 17.78
C ALA A 187 -2.86 13.98 17.53
N ASP A 188 -2.87 12.66 17.33
CA ASP A 188 -1.63 11.92 17.07
C ASP A 188 -1.07 12.19 15.66
N GLY A 189 -1.92 12.53 14.69
CA GLY A 189 -1.46 12.96 13.36
C GLY A 189 -0.71 14.30 13.44
N ASN A 190 -1.24 15.27 14.19
CA ASN A 190 -0.55 16.54 14.44
C ASN A 190 0.78 16.33 15.18
N GLN A 191 0.80 15.42 16.17
CA GLN A 191 2.02 15.09 16.90
C GLN A 191 3.08 14.47 15.99
N ALA A 192 2.70 13.50 15.15
CA ALA A 192 3.61 12.85 14.22
C ALA A 192 4.26 13.85 13.25
N ILE A 193 3.51 14.84 12.75
CA ILE A 193 4.07 15.90 11.91
C ILE A 193 5.02 16.79 12.72
N ALA A 194 4.60 17.23 13.92
CA ALA A 194 5.42 18.11 14.77
C ALA A 194 6.76 17.48 15.18
N GLU A 195 6.81 16.16 15.30
CA GLU A 195 8.00 15.39 15.68
C GLU A 195 8.86 14.95 14.47
N ASN A 196 8.53 15.39 13.24
CA ASN A 196 9.15 14.93 11.99
C ASN A 196 9.07 13.40 11.78
N TYR A 197 8.03 12.76 12.30
CA TYR A 197 7.75 11.34 12.09
C TYR A 197 7.18 11.07 10.68
N ALA A 198 6.42 12.02 10.14
CA ALA A 198 5.90 12.01 8.78
C ALA A 198 5.71 13.45 8.29
N ASP A 199 5.70 13.65 6.98
CA ASP A 199 5.38 14.97 6.39
C ASP A 199 3.87 15.11 6.16
N LEU A 200 3.18 14.00 5.92
CA LEU A 200 1.72 13.92 5.71
C LEU A 200 1.13 12.72 6.43
N ILE A 201 -0.15 12.83 6.82
CA ILE A 201 -0.92 11.73 7.40
C ILE A 201 -2.13 11.41 6.51
N ALA A 202 -2.25 10.15 6.08
CA ALA A 202 -3.38 9.69 5.29
C ALA A 202 -4.46 9.04 6.17
N PHE A 203 -5.71 9.45 5.96
CA PHE A 203 -6.87 8.95 6.69
C PHE A 203 -7.83 8.22 5.73
N GLY A 204 -8.12 6.94 5.99
CA GLY A 204 -9.08 6.16 5.20
C GLY A 204 -10.49 6.17 5.81
N ARG A 205 -10.67 5.42 6.90
CA ARG A 205 -11.98 5.21 7.57
C ARG A 205 -12.66 6.51 7.98
N LEU A 206 -11.89 7.49 8.45
CA LEU A 206 -12.43 8.80 8.81
C LEU A 206 -12.95 9.54 7.57
N PHE A 207 -12.22 9.50 6.45
CA PHE A 207 -12.65 10.16 5.22
C PHE A 207 -13.88 9.51 4.59
N LEU A 208 -14.02 8.18 4.70
CA LEU A 208 -15.21 7.48 4.21
C LEU A 208 -16.50 8.12 4.76
N ALA A 209 -16.54 8.38 6.07
CA ALA A 209 -17.74 8.93 6.72
C ALA A 209 -17.78 10.46 6.78
N ASN A 210 -16.67 11.13 6.53
CA ASN A 210 -16.53 12.57 6.73
C ASN A 210 -15.95 13.18 5.46
N PRO A 211 -16.79 13.52 4.46
CA PRO A 211 -16.31 14.06 3.18
C PRO A 211 -15.55 15.40 3.35
N ASP A 212 -15.84 16.11 4.43
CA ASP A 212 -15.23 17.37 4.86
C ASP A 212 -14.29 17.21 6.06
N LEU A 213 -13.66 16.03 6.21
CA LEU A 213 -12.75 15.72 7.32
C LEU A 213 -11.73 16.82 7.64
N PRO A 214 -11.04 17.46 6.66
CA PRO A 214 -10.10 18.53 6.96
C PRO A 214 -10.74 19.71 7.71
N ARG A 215 -11.95 20.12 7.29
CA ARG A 215 -12.69 21.21 7.94
C ARG A 215 -13.13 20.82 9.34
N ARG A 216 -13.58 19.57 9.54
CA ARG A 216 -13.91 19.05 10.87
C ARG A 216 -12.68 19.03 11.79
N PHE A 217 -11.52 18.66 11.27
CA PHE A 217 -10.27 18.73 12.04
C PHE A 217 -9.85 20.16 12.37
N GLU A 218 -9.97 21.10 11.44
CA GLU A 218 -9.67 22.51 11.68
C GLU A 218 -10.53 23.07 12.81
N LEU A 219 -11.84 22.79 12.78
CA LEU A 219 -12.81 23.28 13.77
C LEU A 219 -12.91 22.42 15.04
N ASN A 220 -12.20 21.28 15.09
CA ASN A 220 -12.38 20.27 16.13
C ASN A 220 -13.86 19.83 16.29
N ALA A 221 -14.55 19.68 15.16
CA ALA A 221 -15.96 19.30 15.10
C ALA A 221 -16.16 17.78 15.30
N PRO A 222 -17.37 17.34 15.70
CA PRO A 222 -17.71 15.92 15.78
C PRO A 222 -17.52 15.19 14.44
N LEU A 223 -17.13 13.91 14.50
CA LEU A 223 -16.96 13.06 13.33
C LEU A 223 -18.14 12.09 13.19
N ASN A 224 -18.58 11.89 11.96
CA ASN A 224 -19.53 10.86 11.58
C ASN A 224 -18.89 9.47 11.76
N LYS A 225 -19.73 8.46 12.04
CA LYS A 225 -19.30 7.05 12.12
C LYS A 225 -19.41 6.38 10.76
N SER A 226 -18.40 5.58 10.39
CA SER A 226 -18.37 4.85 9.13
C SER A 226 -19.15 3.54 9.16
N THR A 227 -19.81 3.22 8.05
CA THR A 227 -20.30 1.89 7.69
C THR A 227 -19.50 1.38 6.49
N PHE A 228 -18.89 0.20 6.61
CA PHE A 228 -18.12 -0.44 5.52
C PHE A 228 -18.98 -1.45 4.74
N TYR A 229 -18.70 -1.57 3.44
CA TYR A 229 -19.18 -2.67 2.57
C TYR A 229 -20.70 -2.89 2.55
N THR A 230 -21.46 -1.80 2.49
CA THR A 230 -22.90 -1.86 2.17
C THR A 230 -23.07 -2.23 0.69
N PRO A 231 -24.06 -3.07 0.32
CA PRO A 231 -24.33 -3.39 -1.09
C PRO A 231 -25.05 -2.26 -1.82
N ASP A 232 -25.49 -1.23 -1.10
CA ASP A 232 -26.22 -0.09 -1.65
C ASP A 232 -25.24 0.94 -2.23
N PRO A 233 -25.47 1.45 -3.46
CA PRO A 233 -24.56 2.38 -4.11
C PRO A 233 -24.54 3.78 -3.49
N VAL A 234 -25.51 4.12 -2.63
CA VAL A 234 -25.66 5.43 -2.00
C VAL A 234 -25.42 5.34 -0.50
N VAL A 235 -26.10 4.40 0.18
CA VAL A 235 -26.08 4.29 1.64
C VAL A 235 -24.72 3.81 2.14
N GLY A 236 -24.06 4.64 2.94
CA GLY A 236 -22.71 4.38 3.45
C GLY A 236 -21.60 4.71 2.44
N TYR A 237 -21.91 5.47 1.38
CA TYR A 237 -20.95 5.90 0.36
C TYR A 237 -21.06 7.40 0.05
N THR A 238 -22.18 7.86 -0.50
CA THR A 238 -22.37 9.28 -0.88
C THR A 238 -23.38 10.03 -0.01
N ASP A 239 -24.00 9.37 0.97
CA ASP A 239 -25.04 9.93 1.84
C ASP A 239 -24.53 10.45 3.19
N TYR A 240 -23.22 10.37 3.46
CA TYR A 240 -22.65 10.96 4.67
C TYR A 240 -22.81 12.49 4.65
N PRO A 241 -23.36 13.07 5.74
CA PRO A 241 -23.61 14.51 5.77
C PRO A 241 -22.31 15.30 5.91
N PHE A 242 -22.27 16.44 5.23
CA PHE A 242 -21.30 17.50 5.51
C PHE A 242 -21.60 18.14 6.88
N LEU A 243 -20.63 18.88 7.43
CA LEU A 243 -20.85 19.67 8.63
C LEU A 243 -21.81 20.82 8.30
N ASP A 244 -22.95 20.88 8.98
CA ASP A 244 -23.83 22.05 8.95
C ASP A 244 -23.14 23.20 9.68
N ILE A 245 -23.03 24.35 9.01
CA ILE A 245 -22.40 25.58 9.54
C ILE A 245 -23.48 26.60 9.88
#